data_AF-A0A1Y1HRG7-F1
#
_entry.id   AF-A0A1Y1HRG7-F1
#
_cell.length_a   1.000
_cell.length_b   1.000
_cell.length_c   1.000
_cell.angle_alpha   90.00
_cell.angle_beta   90.00
_cell.angle_gamma   90.00
#
_symmetry.space_group_name_H-M   'P 1'
#
loop_
_entity.id
_entity.type
_entity.pdbx_description
1 polymer ?
#
loop_
_entity_poly.entity_id
_entity_poly.type
_entity_poly.pdbx_seq_one_letter_code
_entity_poly.pdbx_strand_id
1 'polypeptide(L)'
;MAKPEDSVVATLSKSADEARAWFNDNVRGQNDQVDQVLKQVDSGRAAVMEQAAIATKVASEQVEEAKTFVNKSAEVYKQYENLVFDHLQKGVYWSFSHPFAAGASSLLLLSVVAKGPRRFLVRNTVGRFWNEEALLSSAERRVEALRQDVGLLKQEREKLDERVNLGLVEFQSGYQKLRDAGARVSSLSRTVMKTENRAAGLKDDLRELPARQAIKLRADVATLEAEAHAYRKALEKRLASLARLQVPI
;
A
#
# COMPACT_ATOMS: atom_id res chain seq x y z
N MET A 1 -24.69 -93.98 14.46
CA MET A 1 -23.39 -93.29 14.63
C MET A 1 -22.84 -93.02 13.23
N ALA A 2 -23.15 -91.84 12.66
CA ALA A 2 -22.59 -91.38 11.39
C ALA A 2 -21.35 -90.52 11.70
N LYS A 3 -20.25 -90.76 11.00
CA LYS A 3 -18.91 -90.24 11.30
C LYS A 3 -18.86 -88.70 11.18
N PRO A 4 -18.14 -88.01 12.08
CA PRO A 4 -18.01 -86.55 12.09
C PRO A 4 -17.20 -85.95 10.93
N GLU A 5 -16.76 -86.77 9.95
CA GLU A 5 -15.89 -86.33 8.85
C GLU A 5 -16.70 -85.82 7.63
N ASP A 6 -17.90 -86.33 7.37
CA ASP A 6 -18.67 -85.98 6.16
C ASP A 6 -19.42 -84.63 6.23
N SER A 7 -19.81 -84.17 7.43
CA SER A 7 -20.48 -82.86 7.61
C SER A 7 -19.51 -81.68 7.48
N VAL A 8 -18.23 -81.91 7.84
CA VAL A 8 -17.17 -80.91 7.75
C VAL A 8 -16.75 -80.69 6.30
N VAL A 9 -16.66 -81.76 5.49
CA VAL A 9 -16.30 -81.64 4.07
C VAL A 9 -17.41 -80.94 3.27
N ALA A 10 -18.68 -81.24 3.54
CA ALA A 10 -19.80 -80.58 2.88
C ALA A 10 -19.88 -79.07 3.22
N THR A 11 -19.67 -78.70 4.48
CA THR A 11 -19.68 -77.28 4.89
C THR A 11 -18.49 -76.51 4.34
N LEU A 12 -17.31 -77.14 4.23
CA LEU A 12 -16.13 -76.53 3.62
C LEU A 12 -16.27 -76.34 2.10
N SER A 13 -16.90 -77.29 1.40
CA SER A 13 -17.11 -77.14 -0.06
C SER A 13 -18.08 -75.99 -0.38
N LYS A 14 -19.16 -75.86 0.40
CA LYS A 14 -20.14 -74.78 0.22
C LYS A 14 -19.55 -73.41 0.55
N SER A 15 -18.75 -73.30 1.61
CA SER A 15 -18.08 -72.04 1.94
C SER A 15 -17.02 -71.66 0.90
N ALA A 16 -16.34 -72.64 0.30
CA ALA A 16 -15.40 -72.39 -0.80
C ALA A 16 -16.09 -71.89 -2.07
N ASP A 17 -17.27 -72.42 -2.42
CA ASP A 17 -18.02 -71.96 -3.60
C ASP A 17 -18.69 -70.60 -3.38
N GLU A 18 -19.18 -70.31 -2.18
CA GLU A 18 -19.66 -68.98 -1.79
C GLU A 18 -18.50 -67.94 -1.83
N ALA A 19 -17.31 -68.31 -1.36
CA ALA A 19 -16.13 -67.45 -1.44
C ALA A 19 -15.69 -67.18 -2.89
N ARG A 20 -15.77 -68.19 -3.78
CA ARG A 20 -15.47 -68.03 -5.22
C ARG A 20 -16.50 -67.15 -5.93
N ALA A 21 -17.79 -67.32 -5.61
CA ALA A 21 -18.86 -66.51 -6.17
C ALA A 21 -18.71 -65.04 -5.74
N TRP A 22 -18.47 -64.79 -4.45
CA TRP A 22 -18.18 -63.46 -3.93
C TRP A 22 -16.95 -62.84 -4.58
N PHE A 23 -15.85 -63.60 -4.72
CA PHE A 23 -14.64 -63.12 -5.36
C PHE A 23 -14.87 -62.71 -6.83
N ASN A 24 -15.57 -63.55 -7.59
CA ASN A 24 -15.86 -63.26 -9.00
C ASN A 24 -16.79 -62.05 -9.18
N ASP A 25 -17.79 -61.89 -8.31
CA ASP A 25 -18.71 -60.76 -8.37
C ASP A 25 -17.99 -59.45 -7.99
N ASN A 26 -17.11 -59.50 -6.99
CA ASN A 26 -16.31 -58.35 -6.58
C ASN A 26 -15.28 -57.94 -7.65
N VAL A 27 -14.66 -58.92 -8.34
CA VAL A 27 -13.76 -58.66 -9.47
C VAL A 27 -14.50 -58.06 -10.67
N ARG A 28 -15.71 -58.56 -10.99
CA ARG A 28 -16.55 -57.98 -12.05
C ARG A 28 -17.00 -56.56 -11.72
N GLY A 29 -17.46 -56.33 -10.47
CA GLY A 29 -17.84 -55.00 -10.00
C GLY A 29 -16.69 -53.99 -10.07
N GLN A 30 -15.45 -54.41 -9.77
CA GLN A 30 -14.27 -53.57 -9.97
C GLN A 30 -14.01 -53.26 -11.44
N ASN A 31 -14.15 -54.25 -12.33
CA ASN A 31 -13.88 -54.04 -13.76
C ASN A 31 -14.91 -53.11 -14.40
N ASP A 32 -16.19 -53.23 -14.03
CA ASP A 32 -17.25 -52.34 -14.52
C ASP A 32 -17.07 -50.91 -13.99
N GLN A 33 -16.57 -50.74 -12.76
CA GLN A 33 -16.20 -49.43 -12.23
C GLN A 33 -15.04 -48.81 -13.03
N VAL A 34 -14.02 -49.59 -13.38
CA VAL A 34 -12.90 -49.13 -14.22
C VAL A 34 -13.40 -48.69 -15.59
N ASP A 35 -14.29 -49.45 -16.22
CA ASP A 35 -14.85 -49.10 -17.54
C ASP A 35 -15.72 -47.84 -17.51
N GLN A 36 -16.48 -47.63 -16.42
CA GLN A 36 -17.24 -46.38 -16.23
C GLN A 36 -16.31 -45.18 -16.06
N VAL A 37 -15.21 -45.33 -15.33
CA VAL A 37 -14.19 -44.28 -15.16
C VAL A 37 -13.53 -43.97 -16.50
N LEU A 38 -13.17 -44.97 -17.30
CA LEU A 38 -12.56 -44.76 -18.62
C LEU A 38 -13.49 -43.98 -19.57
N LYS A 39 -14.78 -44.32 -19.62
CA LYS A 39 -15.75 -43.59 -20.45
C LYS A 39 -15.94 -42.14 -20.00
N GLN A 40 -15.94 -41.89 -18.69
CA GLN A 40 -16.00 -40.52 -18.16
C GLN A 40 -14.76 -39.71 -18.53
N VAL A 41 -13.56 -40.31 -18.44
CA VAL A 41 -12.30 -39.68 -18.84
C VAL A 41 -12.29 -39.33 -20.33
N ASP A 42 -12.75 -40.23 -21.20
CA ASP A 42 -12.79 -39.99 -22.65
C ASP A 42 -13.82 -38.92 -23.03
N SER A 43 -15.01 -38.94 -22.42
CA SER A 43 -15.99 -37.86 -22.62
C SER A 43 -15.47 -36.51 -22.11
N GLY A 44 -14.72 -36.52 -20.99
CA GLY A 44 -14.08 -35.32 -20.44
C GLY A 44 -13.01 -34.76 -21.38
N ARG A 45 -12.19 -35.63 -21.98
CA ARG A 45 -11.19 -35.24 -22.98
C ARG A 45 -11.81 -34.63 -24.23
N ALA A 46 -12.88 -35.23 -24.76
CA ALA A 46 -13.59 -34.71 -25.92
C ALA A 46 -14.18 -33.32 -25.64
N ALA A 47 -14.83 -33.13 -24.49
CA ALA A 47 -15.37 -31.84 -24.08
C ALA A 47 -14.27 -30.76 -23.92
N VAL A 48 -13.10 -31.14 -23.38
CA VAL A 48 -11.95 -30.22 -23.26
C VAL A 48 -11.39 -29.84 -24.63
N MET A 49 -11.30 -30.77 -25.58
CA MET A 49 -10.84 -30.47 -26.94
C MET A 49 -11.82 -29.57 -27.70
N GLU A 50 -13.12 -29.78 -27.53
CA GLU A 50 -14.14 -28.92 -28.13
C GLU A 50 -14.08 -27.50 -27.56
N GLN A 51 -13.97 -27.36 -26.25
CA GLN A 51 -13.81 -26.05 -25.60
C GLN A 51 -12.51 -25.35 -26.04
N ALA A 52 -11.41 -26.09 -26.22
CA ALA A 52 -10.18 -25.54 -26.78
C ALA A 52 -10.36 -25.06 -28.25
N ALA A 53 -11.12 -25.81 -29.06
CA ALA A 53 -11.44 -25.41 -30.43
C ALA A 53 -12.37 -24.18 -30.49
N ILE A 54 -13.33 -24.06 -29.56
CA ILE A 54 -14.18 -22.87 -29.43
C ILE A 54 -13.35 -21.67 -28.97
N ALA A 55 -12.49 -21.83 -27.96
CA ALA A 55 -11.64 -20.76 -27.45
C ALA A 55 -10.67 -20.22 -28.52
N THR A 56 -10.09 -21.10 -29.34
CA THR A 56 -9.21 -20.70 -30.44
C THR A 56 -9.97 -19.97 -31.56
N LYS A 57 -11.18 -20.41 -31.90
CA LYS A 57 -12.05 -19.71 -32.87
C LYS A 57 -12.44 -18.32 -32.38
N VAL A 58 -12.94 -18.21 -31.15
CA VAL A 58 -13.33 -16.93 -30.53
C VAL A 58 -12.14 -15.98 -30.45
N ALA A 59 -10.95 -16.48 -30.10
CA ALA A 59 -9.73 -15.68 -30.11
C ALA A 59 -9.39 -15.16 -31.52
N SER A 60 -9.51 -16.00 -32.55
CA SER A 60 -9.23 -15.58 -33.94
C SER A 60 -10.24 -14.57 -34.47
N GLU A 61 -11.52 -14.70 -34.10
CA GLU A 61 -12.58 -13.79 -34.50
C GLU A 61 -12.39 -12.39 -33.87
N GLN A 62 -12.02 -12.33 -32.59
CA GLN A 62 -11.71 -11.07 -31.92
C GLN A 62 -10.47 -10.37 -32.50
N VAL A 63 -9.47 -11.14 -32.96
CA VAL A 63 -8.30 -10.58 -33.63
C VAL A 63 -8.66 -9.96 -34.99
N GLU A 64 -9.54 -10.59 -35.76
CA GLU A 64 -10.00 -10.03 -37.04
C GLU A 64 -10.94 -8.82 -36.85
N GLU A 65 -11.80 -8.83 -35.84
CA GLU A 65 -12.61 -7.66 -35.47
C GLU A 65 -11.72 -6.48 -35.05
N ALA A 66 -10.67 -6.73 -34.25
CA ALA A 66 -9.72 -5.69 -33.88
C ALA A 66 -8.96 -5.11 -35.09
N LYS A 67 -8.54 -5.97 -36.04
CA LYS A 67 -7.88 -5.51 -37.28
C LYS A 67 -8.81 -4.65 -38.14
N THR A 68 -10.07 -5.06 -38.29
CA THR A 68 -11.04 -4.28 -39.09
C THR A 68 -11.37 -2.95 -38.43
N PHE A 69 -11.47 -2.89 -37.10
CA PHE A 69 -11.64 -1.64 -36.37
C PHE A 69 -10.44 -0.69 -36.53
N VAL A 70 -9.21 -1.21 -36.40
CA VAL A 70 -7.98 -0.43 -36.61
C VAL A 70 -7.90 0.09 -38.05
N ASN A 71 -8.18 -0.74 -39.05
CA ASN A 71 -8.18 -0.31 -40.45
C ASN A 71 -9.26 0.74 -40.74
N LYS A 72 -10.47 0.56 -40.19
CA LYS A 72 -11.58 1.51 -40.35
C LYS A 72 -11.27 2.86 -39.70
N SER A 73 -10.69 2.87 -38.50
CA SER A 73 -10.25 4.11 -37.86
C SER A 73 -9.14 4.80 -38.66
N ALA A 74 -8.16 4.05 -39.16
CA ALA A 74 -7.10 4.60 -40.02
C ALA A 74 -7.65 5.23 -41.31
N GLU A 75 -8.68 4.63 -41.93
CA GLU A 75 -9.33 5.19 -43.11
C GLU A 75 -10.08 6.50 -42.79
N VAL A 76 -10.82 6.53 -41.67
CA VAL A 76 -11.50 7.74 -41.20
C VAL A 76 -10.50 8.86 -40.89
N TYR A 77 -9.38 8.55 -40.24
CA TYR A 77 -8.31 9.53 -40.00
C TYR A 77 -7.76 10.10 -41.30
N LYS A 78 -7.47 9.26 -42.30
CA LYS A 78 -6.98 9.71 -43.61
C LYS A 78 -7.98 10.62 -44.33
N GLN A 79 -9.28 10.36 -44.20
CA GLN A 79 -10.30 11.23 -44.79
C GLN A 79 -10.30 12.63 -44.14
N TYR A 80 -10.25 12.70 -42.80
CA TYR A 80 -10.16 14.00 -42.11
C TYR A 80 -8.83 14.70 -42.37
N GLU A 81 -7.73 13.97 -42.40
CA GLU A 81 -6.41 14.48 -42.74
C GLU A 81 -6.42 15.16 -44.12
N ASN A 82 -6.95 14.49 -45.14
CA ASN A 82 -7.05 15.03 -46.48
C ASN A 82 -7.95 16.27 -46.55
N LEU A 83 -9.08 16.30 -45.83
CA LEU A 83 -9.96 17.47 -45.78
C LEU A 83 -9.26 18.68 -45.12
N VAL A 84 -8.52 18.45 -44.05
CA VAL A 84 -7.76 19.50 -43.36
C VAL A 84 -6.64 20.01 -44.25
N PHE A 85 -5.85 19.12 -44.87
CA PHE A 85 -4.77 19.54 -45.76
C PHE A 85 -5.27 20.26 -47.02
N ASP A 86 -6.39 19.83 -47.60
CA ASP A 86 -7.03 20.54 -48.71
C ASP A 86 -7.49 21.94 -48.29
N HIS A 87 -8.10 22.08 -47.10
CA HIS A 87 -8.51 23.39 -46.60
C HIS A 87 -7.33 24.30 -46.28
N LEU A 88 -6.26 23.76 -45.70
CA LEU A 88 -5.02 24.49 -45.44
C LEU A 88 -4.36 24.93 -46.75
N GLN A 89 -4.28 24.06 -47.75
CA GLN A 89 -3.72 24.39 -49.05
C GLN A 89 -4.52 25.48 -49.75
N LYS A 90 -5.86 25.43 -49.68
CA LYS A 90 -6.75 26.50 -50.15
C LYS A 90 -6.54 27.81 -49.39
N GLY A 91 -6.40 27.76 -48.07
CA GLY A 91 -6.11 28.92 -47.24
C GLY A 91 -4.76 29.56 -47.56
N VAL A 92 -3.73 28.75 -47.82
CA VAL A 92 -2.40 29.21 -48.26
C VAL A 92 -2.49 29.85 -49.64
N TYR A 93 -3.17 29.22 -50.59
CA TYR A 93 -3.37 29.79 -51.93
C TYR A 93 -4.16 31.11 -51.88
N TRP A 94 -5.21 31.17 -51.04
CA TRP A 94 -5.98 32.39 -50.81
C TRP A 94 -5.12 33.50 -50.19
N SER A 95 -4.25 33.17 -49.23
CA SER A 95 -3.30 34.12 -48.64
C SER A 95 -2.33 34.70 -49.66
N PHE A 96 -1.80 33.87 -50.58
CA PHE A 96 -0.95 34.33 -51.67
C PHE A 96 -1.67 35.22 -52.68
N SER A 97 -2.96 34.96 -52.94
CA SER A 97 -3.78 35.81 -53.81
C SER A 97 -4.17 37.16 -53.18
N HIS A 98 -4.20 37.25 -51.84
CA HIS A 98 -4.59 38.44 -51.09
C HIS A 98 -3.60 38.77 -49.95
N PRO A 99 -2.36 39.17 -50.28
CA PRO A 99 -1.28 39.33 -49.29
C PRO A 99 -1.60 40.37 -48.21
N PHE A 100 -2.29 41.46 -48.56
CA PHE A 100 -2.67 42.50 -47.61
C PHE A 100 -3.78 42.05 -46.65
N ALA A 101 -4.80 41.35 -47.13
CA ALA A 101 -5.91 40.87 -46.29
C ALA A 101 -5.44 39.77 -45.32
N ALA A 102 -4.56 38.87 -45.78
CA ALA A 102 -3.94 37.85 -44.94
C ALA A 102 -2.95 38.44 -43.92
N GLY A 103 -2.18 39.45 -44.31
CA GLY A 103 -1.34 40.21 -43.40
C GLY A 103 -2.14 40.92 -42.29
N ALA A 104 -3.25 41.56 -42.65
CA ALA A 104 -4.10 42.25 -41.68
C ALA A 104 -4.79 41.28 -40.70
N SER A 105 -5.35 40.18 -41.20
CA SER A 105 -6.02 39.19 -40.34
C SER A 105 -5.04 38.47 -39.41
N SER A 106 -3.85 38.13 -39.90
CA SER A 106 -2.80 37.53 -39.06
C SER A 106 -2.33 38.49 -37.96
N LEU A 107 -2.14 39.78 -38.25
CA LEU A 107 -1.78 40.78 -37.24
C LEU A 107 -2.86 40.97 -36.17
N LEU A 108 -4.15 40.94 -36.55
CA LEU A 108 -5.26 41.00 -35.60
C LEU A 108 -5.29 39.77 -34.69
N LEU A 109 -5.16 38.57 -35.26
CA LEU A 109 -5.12 37.32 -34.50
C LEU A 109 -3.91 37.29 -33.55
N LEU A 110 -2.74 37.70 -34.04
CA LEU A 110 -1.53 37.81 -33.21
C LEU A 110 -1.70 38.81 -32.08
N SER A 111 -2.39 39.93 -32.31
CA SER A 111 -2.67 40.93 -31.27
C SER A 111 -3.61 40.41 -30.18
N VAL A 112 -4.56 39.54 -30.53
CA VAL A 112 -5.48 38.92 -29.56
C VAL A 112 -4.79 37.78 -28.78
N VAL A 113 -3.96 36.97 -29.45
CA VAL A 113 -3.25 35.83 -28.85
C VAL A 113 -2.09 36.29 -27.97
N ALA A 114 -1.36 37.32 -28.37
CA ALA A 114 -0.23 37.83 -27.59
C ALA A 114 -0.71 38.54 -26.30
N LYS A 115 -0.11 38.18 -25.16
CA LYS A 115 -0.50 38.71 -23.84
C LYS A 115 -0.34 40.24 -23.70
N GLY A 116 0.64 40.83 -24.39
CA GLY A 116 0.94 42.27 -24.32
C GLY A 116 -0.14 43.14 -24.98
N PRO A 117 -0.36 43.02 -26.30
CA PRO A 117 -1.36 43.81 -27.03
C PRO A 117 -2.77 43.59 -26.50
N ARG A 118 -3.12 42.36 -26.09
CA ARG A 118 -4.39 42.06 -25.43
C ARG A 118 -4.61 42.90 -24.17
N ARG A 119 -3.62 43.00 -23.27
CA ARG A 119 -3.72 43.83 -22.05
C ARG A 119 -3.80 45.31 -22.39
N PHE A 120 -3.07 45.76 -23.42
CA PHE A 120 -3.10 47.14 -23.88
C PHE A 120 -4.48 47.54 -24.42
N LEU A 121 -5.06 46.72 -25.29
CA LEU A 121 -6.40 46.94 -25.84
C LEU A 121 -7.45 46.96 -24.73
N VAL A 122 -7.47 45.97 -23.84
CA VAL A 122 -8.43 45.92 -22.72
C VAL A 122 -8.29 47.14 -21.81
N ARG A 123 -7.07 47.53 -21.45
CA ARG A 123 -6.85 48.67 -20.56
C ARG A 123 -7.27 50.00 -21.19
N ASN A 124 -7.07 50.17 -22.50
CA ASN A 124 -7.34 51.42 -23.20
C ASN A 124 -8.80 51.57 -23.67
N THR A 125 -9.49 50.47 -23.97
CA THR A 125 -10.88 50.52 -24.46
C THR A 125 -11.91 50.24 -23.37
N VAL A 126 -11.65 49.30 -22.46
CA VAL A 126 -12.65 48.90 -21.45
C VAL A 126 -12.67 49.87 -20.27
N GLY A 127 -11.53 50.41 -19.85
CA GLY A 127 -11.45 51.31 -18.69
C GLY A 127 -12.22 52.63 -18.84
N ARG A 128 -12.58 53.02 -20.06
CA ARG A 128 -13.26 54.28 -20.38
C ARG A 128 -14.79 54.22 -20.22
N PHE A 129 -15.35 53.03 -19.98
CA PHE A 129 -16.81 52.82 -19.85
C PHE A 129 -17.27 52.49 -18.42
N TRP A 130 -16.39 52.53 -17.41
CA TRP A 130 -16.77 52.23 -16.03
C TRP A 130 -17.12 53.52 -15.28
N ASN A 131 -18.33 53.57 -14.70
CA ASN A 131 -18.79 54.67 -13.87
C ASN A 131 -17.98 54.73 -12.57
N GLU A 132 -17.49 55.91 -12.16
CA GLU A 132 -16.64 56.07 -10.97
C GLU A 132 -17.33 55.59 -9.68
N GLU A 133 -18.65 55.82 -9.60
CA GLU A 133 -19.50 55.36 -8.49
C GLU A 133 -19.56 53.82 -8.38
N ALA A 134 -19.49 53.10 -9.50
CA ALA A 134 -19.48 51.65 -9.52
C ALA A 134 -18.14 51.08 -9.01
N LEU A 135 -17.03 51.78 -9.31
CA LEU A 135 -15.71 51.41 -8.78
C LEU A 135 -15.62 51.68 -7.28
N LEU A 136 -16.14 52.82 -6.82
CA LEU A 136 -16.13 53.20 -5.41
C LEU A 136 -17.01 52.25 -4.57
N SER A 137 -18.25 51.98 -5.00
CA SER A 137 -19.11 51.01 -4.32
C SER A 137 -18.56 49.59 -4.33
N SER A 138 -17.86 49.17 -5.40
CA SER A 138 -17.12 47.90 -5.39
C SER A 138 -15.95 47.92 -4.42
N ALA A 139 -15.25 49.05 -4.27
CA ALA A 139 -14.14 49.17 -3.34
C ALA A 139 -14.63 49.12 -1.89
N GLU A 140 -15.72 49.82 -1.55
CA GLU A 140 -16.35 49.78 -0.23
C GLU A 140 -16.77 48.36 0.16
N ARG A 141 -17.42 47.63 -0.75
CA ARG A 141 -17.78 46.21 -0.52
C ARG A 141 -16.57 45.33 -0.24
N ARG A 142 -15.46 45.55 -0.97
CA ARG A 142 -14.21 44.81 -0.76
C ARG A 142 -13.56 45.16 0.58
N VAL A 143 -13.60 46.41 1.00
CA VAL A 143 -13.09 46.84 2.32
C VAL A 143 -13.91 46.21 3.43
N GLU A 144 -15.24 46.16 3.31
CA GLU A 144 -16.10 45.55 4.31
C GLU A 144 -15.91 44.03 4.41
N ALA A 145 -15.81 43.34 3.26
CA ALA A 145 -15.43 41.93 3.23
C ALA A 145 -14.07 41.68 3.89
N LEU A 146 -13.07 42.52 3.59
CA LEU A 146 -11.75 42.40 4.20
C LEU A 146 -11.77 42.65 5.72
N ARG A 147 -12.61 43.56 6.22
CA ARG A 147 -12.79 43.78 7.65
C ARG A 147 -13.37 42.55 8.34
N GLN A 148 -14.34 41.88 7.71
CA GLN A 148 -14.91 40.64 8.22
C GLN A 148 -13.84 39.52 8.26
N ASP A 149 -13.08 39.36 7.18
CA ASP A 149 -11.99 38.38 7.10
C ASP A 149 -10.94 38.63 8.19
N VAL A 150 -10.51 39.88 8.38
CA VAL A 150 -9.56 40.25 9.45
C VAL A 150 -10.16 39.99 10.84
N GLY A 151 -11.46 40.22 11.03
CA GLY A 151 -12.17 39.89 12.25
C GLY A 151 -12.13 38.39 12.57
N LEU A 152 -12.40 37.54 11.58
CA LEU A 152 -12.32 36.08 11.72
C LEU A 152 -10.89 35.62 12.02
N LEU A 153 -9.91 36.14 11.28
CA LEU A 153 -8.49 35.81 11.49
C LEU A 153 -8.01 36.18 12.90
N LYS A 154 -8.49 37.28 13.48
CA LYS A 154 -8.18 37.64 14.87
C LYS A 154 -8.73 36.61 15.86
N GLN A 155 -9.97 36.17 15.68
CA GLN A 155 -10.58 35.15 16.54
C GLN A 155 -9.90 33.79 16.39
N GLU A 156 -9.55 33.40 15.17
CA GLU A 156 -8.80 32.16 14.93
C GLU A 156 -7.42 32.22 15.58
N ARG A 157 -6.72 33.36 15.45
CA ARG A 157 -5.44 33.57 16.12
C ARG A 157 -5.57 33.41 17.63
N GLU A 158 -6.53 34.05 18.28
CA GLU A 158 -6.73 33.95 19.73
C GLU A 158 -6.95 32.49 20.18
N LYS A 159 -7.76 31.74 19.43
CA LYS A 159 -7.98 30.30 19.69
C LYS A 159 -6.71 29.48 19.50
N LEU A 160 -5.89 29.81 18.49
CA LEU A 160 -4.62 29.12 18.25
C LEU A 160 -3.59 29.47 19.35
N ASP A 161 -3.50 30.73 19.75
CA ASP A 161 -2.60 31.18 20.82
C ASP A 161 -2.96 30.48 22.15
N GLU A 162 -4.25 30.33 22.47
CA GLU A 162 -4.70 29.57 23.65
C GLU A 162 -4.29 28.09 23.57
N ARG A 163 -4.48 27.44 22.42
CA ARG A 163 -4.07 26.03 22.21
C ARG A 163 -2.56 25.85 22.31
N VAL A 164 -1.78 26.78 21.78
CA VAL A 164 -0.32 26.77 21.89
C VAL A 164 0.10 26.90 23.35
N ASN A 165 -0.50 27.83 24.10
CA ASN A 165 -0.18 28.02 25.51
C ASN A 165 -0.51 26.78 26.35
N LEU A 166 -1.66 26.14 26.13
CA LEU A 166 -2.00 24.87 26.78
C LEU A 166 -0.99 23.78 26.44
N GLY A 167 -0.64 23.64 25.16
CA GLY A 167 0.36 22.68 24.71
C GLY A 167 1.75 22.93 25.31
N LEU A 168 2.16 24.18 25.48
CA LEU A 168 3.42 24.55 26.12
C LEU A 168 3.44 24.19 27.61
N VAL A 169 2.35 24.42 28.34
CA VAL A 169 2.23 24.05 29.75
C VAL A 169 2.30 22.54 29.93
N GLU A 170 1.55 21.79 29.11
CA GLU A 170 1.57 20.32 29.13
C GLU A 170 2.94 19.76 28.75
N PHE A 171 3.57 20.32 27.71
CA PHE A 171 4.92 19.96 27.28
C PHE A 171 5.94 20.20 28.39
N GLN A 172 5.90 21.38 29.03
CA GLN A 172 6.82 21.72 30.12
C GLN A 172 6.66 20.77 31.31
N SER A 173 5.41 20.44 31.68
CA SER A 173 5.12 19.45 32.72
C SER A 173 5.62 18.05 32.34
N GLY A 174 5.34 17.60 31.11
CA GLY A 174 5.79 16.31 30.58
C GLY A 174 7.31 16.22 30.53
N TYR A 175 7.98 17.29 30.12
CA TYR A 175 9.43 17.40 30.07
C TYR A 175 10.07 17.30 31.46
N GLN A 176 9.50 17.97 32.47
CA GLN A 176 9.95 17.84 33.85
C GLN A 176 9.80 16.40 34.37
N LYS A 177 8.64 15.77 34.15
CA LYS A 177 8.42 14.35 34.52
C LYS A 177 9.43 13.42 33.84
N LEU A 178 9.75 13.67 32.57
CA LEU A 178 10.72 12.90 31.81
C LEU A 178 12.14 13.07 32.35
N ARG A 179 12.52 14.30 32.72
CA ARG A 179 13.78 14.62 33.38
C ARG A 179 13.91 13.90 34.72
N ASP A 180 12.87 13.96 35.56
CA ASP A 180 12.86 13.28 36.87
C ASP A 180 12.96 11.76 36.73
N ALA A 181 12.23 11.18 35.76
CA ALA A 181 12.33 9.76 35.45
C ALA A 181 13.74 9.39 34.94
N GLY A 182 14.34 10.22 34.08
CA GLY A 182 15.71 10.05 33.61
C GLY A 182 16.73 10.05 34.76
N ALA A 183 16.60 11.01 35.69
CA ALA A 183 17.45 11.07 36.88
C ALA A 183 17.33 9.82 37.76
N ARG A 184 16.10 9.28 37.93
CA ARG A 184 15.86 8.02 38.65
C ARG A 184 16.44 6.80 37.92
N VAL A 185 16.34 6.73 36.60
CA VAL A 185 16.95 5.65 35.80
C VAL A 185 18.48 5.70 35.91
N SER A 186 19.07 6.91 35.88
CA SER A 186 20.51 7.12 36.04
C SER A 186 20.99 6.68 37.44
N SER A 187 20.29 7.06 38.50
CA SER A 187 20.64 6.65 39.87
C SER A 187 20.46 5.14 40.09
N LEU A 188 19.41 4.55 39.51
CA LEU A 188 19.19 3.09 39.54
C LEU A 188 20.31 2.36 38.79
N SER A 189 20.69 2.82 37.59
CA SER A 189 21.79 2.23 36.82
C SER A 189 23.11 2.23 37.61
N ARG A 190 23.42 3.33 38.32
CA ARG A 190 24.59 3.41 39.21
C ARG A 190 24.49 2.45 40.39
N THR A 191 23.30 2.24 40.93
CA THR A 191 23.07 1.31 42.04
C THR A 191 23.24 -0.14 41.57
N VAL A 192 22.67 -0.50 40.42
CA VAL A 192 22.83 -1.81 39.80
C VAL A 192 24.30 -2.09 39.45
N MET A 193 25.03 -1.09 38.95
CA MET A 193 26.48 -1.21 38.73
C MET A 193 27.25 -1.53 40.03
N LYS A 194 26.87 -0.90 41.15
CA LYS A 194 27.49 -1.22 42.45
C LYS A 194 27.16 -2.64 42.91
N THR A 195 25.93 -3.13 42.67
CA THR A 195 25.56 -4.52 43.02
C THR A 195 26.22 -5.54 42.11
N GLU A 196 26.33 -5.25 40.82
CA GLU A 196 27.08 -6.05 39.84
C GLU A 196 28.55 -6.20 40.27
N ASN A 197 29.21 -5.09 40.63
CA ASN A 197 30.59 -5.12 41.10
C ASN A 197 30.76 -5.91 42.42
N ARG A 198 29.78 -5.83 43.34
CA ARG A 198 29.79 -6.64 44.57
C ARG A 198 29.62 -8.13 44.28
N ALA A 199 28.73 -8.49 43.35
CA ALA A 199 28.54 -9.87 42.93
C ALA A 199 29.80 -10.42 42.24
N ALA A 200 30.42 -9.64 41.36
CA ALA A 200 31.69 -9.99 40.73
C ALA A 200 32.80 -10.22 41.76
N GLY A 201 32.96 -9.31 42.72
CA GLY A 201 33.91 -9.48 43.83
C GLY A 201 33.65 -10.73 44.66
N LEU A 202 32.40 -10.97 45.07
CA LEU A 202 32.03 -12.18 45.82
C LEU A 202 32.28 -13.48 45.02
N LYS A 203 32.02 -13.46 43.71
CA LYS A 203 32.31 -14.59 42.82
C LYS A 203 33.81 -14.89 42.76
N ASP A 204 34.64 -13.84 42.76
CA ASP A 204 36.10 -13.95 42.77
C ASP A 204 36.61 -14.46 44.12
N ASP A 205 36.07 -13.97 45.24
CA ASP A 205 36.39 -14.49 46.59
C ASP A 205 36.03 -15.99 46.72
N LEU A 206 34.84 -16.39 46.22
CA LEU A 206 34.39 -17.79 46.23
C LEU A 206 35.26 -18.71 45.35
N ARG A 207 36.03 -18.16 44.41
CA ARG A 207 36.93 -18.92 43.55
C ARG A 207 38.15 -19.44 44.31
N GLU A 208 38.53 -18.79 45.41
CA GLU A 208 39.69 -19.16 46.22
C GLU A 208 39.38 -20.33 47.19
N LEU A 209 38.08 -20.60 47.43
CA LEU A 209 37.63 -21.62 48.38
C LEU A 209 37.43 -22.99 47.69
N PRO A 210 38.14 -24.06 48.09
CA PRO A 210 38.03 -25.39 47.48
C PRO A 210 36.77 -26.19 47.92
N ALA A 211 35.92 -25.62 48.77
CA ALA A 211 34.75 -26.32 49.32
C ALA A 211 33.64 -26.55 48.28
N ARG A 212 33.00 -27.73 48.30
CA ARG A 212 31.85 -28.04 47.40
C ARG A 212 30.70 -27.02 47.50
N GLN A 213 30.46 -26.46 48.68
CA GLN A 213 29.43 -25.43 48.88
C GLN A 213 29.78 -24.11 48.16
N ALA A 214 31.07 -23.75 48.10
CA ALA A 214 31.55 -22.56 47.40
C ALA A 214 31.33 -22.65 45.88
N ILE A 215 31.44 -23.86 45.30
CA ILE A 215 31.19 -24.09 43.87
C ILE A 215 29.72 -23.80 43.51
N LYS A 216 28.77 -24.25 44.34
CA LYS A 216 27.34 -23.98 44.12
C LYS A 216 27.04 -22.48 44.24
N LEU A 217 27.52 -21.84 45.31
CA LEU A 217 27.37 -20.40 45.52
C LEU A 217 27.99 -19.59 44.38
N ARG A 218 29.13 -20.02 43.82
CA ARG A 218 29.77 -19.36 42.69
C ARG A 218 28.88 -19.38 41.44
N ALA A 219 28.19 -20.49 41.17
CA ALA A 219 27.24 -20.57 40.06
C ALA A 219 26.06 -19.61 40.28
N ASP A 220 25.48 -19.61 41.47
CA ASP A 220 24.35 -18.73 41.83
C ASP A 220 24.74 -17.23 41.74
N VAL A 221 25.92 -16.86 42.27
CA VAL A 221 26.42 -15.48 42.19
C VAL A 221 26.75 -15.09 40.74
N ALA A 222 27.28 -16.01 39.94
CA ALA A 222 27.52 -15.74 38.51
C ALA A 222 26.22 -15.50 37.73
N THR A 223 25.14 -16.23 38.06
CA THR A 223 23.83 -15.96 37.46
C THR A 223 23.27 -14.61 37.88
N LEU A 224 23.38 -14.24 39.16
CA LEU A 224 22.92 -12.94 39.67
C LEU A 224 23.72 -11.77 39.07
N GLU A 225 25.03 -11.93 38.90
CA GLU A 225 25.89 -10.94 38.24
C GLU A 225 25.48 -10.76 36.77
N ALA A 226 25.26 -11.85 36.04
CA ALA A 226 24.82 -11.80 34.64
C ALA A 226 23.46 -11.11 34.49
N GLU A 227 22.51 -11.39 35.39
CA GLU A 227 21.22 -10.70 35.46
C GLU A 227 21.39 -9.20 35.74
N ALA A 228 22.19 -8.83 36.75
CA ALA A 228 22.44 -7.44 37.10
C ALA A 228 23.09 -6.66 35.93
N HIS A 229 24.08 -7.26 35.26
CA HIS A 229 24.72 -6.70 34.07
C HIS A 229 23.71 -6.50 32.93
N ALA A 230 22.83 -7.49 32.68
CA ALA A 230 21.78 -7.37 31.68
C ALA A 230 20.79 -6.24 32.01
N TYR A 231 20.36 -6.12 33.27
CA TYR A 231 19.51 -5.02 33.73
C TYR A 231 20.18 -3.66 33.57
N ARG A 232 21.46 -3.51 33.95
CA ARG A 232 22.21 -2.26 33.75
C ARG A 232 22.25 -1.86 32.27
N LYS A 233 22.61 -2.80 31.39
CA LYS A 233 22.67 -2.55 29.94
C LYS A 233 21.30 -2.12 29.37
N ALA A 234 20.21 -2.64 29.91
CA ALA A 234 18.87 -2.20 29.54
C ALA A 234 18.57 -0.76 29.99
N LEU A 235 18.98 -0.38 31.22
CA LEU A 235 18.83 0.99 31.73
C LEU A 235 19.69 1.99 30.95
N GLU A 236 20.92 1.63 30.61
CA GLU A 236 21.82 2.47 29.80
C GLU A 236 21.26 2.73 28.39
N LYS A 237 20.64 1.72 27.76
CA LYS A 237 19.92 1.91 26.49
C LYS A 237 18.78 2.92 26.62
N ARG A 238 18.04 2.90 27.74
CA ARG A 238 16.98 3.88 28.01
C ARG A 238 17.56 5.28 28.21
N LEU A 239 18.67 5.42 28.94
CA LEU A 239 19.37 6.70 29.09
C LEU A 239 19.87 7.24 27.75
N ALA A 240 20.44 6.39 26.90
CA ALA A 240 20.84 6.77 25.55
C ALA A 240 19.66 7.24 24.69
N SER A 241 18.49 6.60 24.83
CA SER A 241 17.27 7.07 24.15
C SER A 241 16.78 8.42 24.68
N LEU A 242 16.91 8.69 25.99
CA LEU A 242 16.56 9.99 26.57
C LEU A 242 17.55 11.10 26.17
N ALA A 243 18.84 10.79 26.09
CA ALA A 243 19.86 11.72 25.64
C ALA A 243 19.66 12.15 24.17
N ARG A 244 19.15 11.26 23.31
CA ARG A 244 18.76 11.59 21.93
C ARG A 244 17.63 12.62 21.87
N LEU A 245 16.77 12.66 22.89
CA LEU A 245 15.70 13.66 23.02
C LEU A 245 16.19 14.99 23.62
N GLN A 246 17.50 15.17 23.78
CA GLN A 246 18.13 16.36 24.38
C GLN A 246 17.63 16.69 25.81
N VAL A 247 17.10 15.69 26.52
CA VAL A 247 16.71 15.86 27.92
C VAL A 247 17.98 15.86 28.78
N PRO A 248 18.26 16.89 29.59
CA PRO A 248 19.38 16.90 30.51
C PRO A 248 19.09 15.93 31.65
N ILE A 249 19.93 14.91 31.80
CA ILE A 249 19.83 13.84 32.81
C ILE A 249 20.87 14.06 33.90
#